data_AF-A0A4R5B4E4-F1
#
_entry.id   AF-A0A4R5B4E4-F1
#
_cell.length_a   1.000
_cell.length_b   1.000
_cell.length_c   1.000
_cell.angle_alpha   90.00
_cell.angle_beta   90.00
_cell.angle_gamma   90.00
#
_symmetry.space_group_name_H-M   'P 1'
#
loop_
_entity.id
_entity.type
_entity.pdbx_description
1 polymer ?
#
loop_
_entity_poly.entity_id
_entity_poly.type
_entity_poly.pdbx_seq_one_letter_code
_entity_poly.pdbx_strand_id
1 'polypeptide(L)'
;MLGAAATGPSPVGLAEVLARSALQLRLDRKYLLPARLVPELVGGLAGSYAALEIDGRRLFRYASTYFDTPGLLTYRQHLQDRRRRFKIRTRTYLDSGSCMVEVKMNGTRDATDKRRMPYDAGRRMELTGAAEDFLAATLLSAYRMNPPAPLLASATTAYRRVTLVQRSGAGRVTLDAGLVCTRPGRRIEARDGWVLVESKSAAWDTPADRLLRRLRVRPLKISKYCLAVAVLYPGTAANPWHRALRRCFDASG
;
A
#
# COMPACT_ATOMS: atom_id res chain seq x y z
N MET A 1 -17.40 8.10 -2.83
CA MET A 1 -16.81 7.17 -1.84
C MET A 1 -15.89 7.85 -0.82
N LEU A 2 -14.80 8.52 -1.23
CA LEU A 2 -13.84 9.14 -0.28
C LEU A 2 -14.12 10.62 0.05
N GLY A 3 -15.22 11.21 -0.44
CA GLY A 3 -15.55 12.63 -0.26
C GLY A 3 -15.62 13.08 1.21
N ALA A 4 -16.24 12.27 2.08
CA ALA A 4 -16.31 12.56 3.52
C ALA A 4 -14.92 12.55 4.17
N ALA A 5 -14.04 11.63 3.77
CA ALA A 5 -12.67 11.53 4.28
C ALA A 5 -11.81 12.74 3.89
N ALA A 6 -12.08 13.34 2.72
CA ALA A 6 -11.38 14.52 2.27
C ALA A 6 -11.86 15.79 3.00
N THR A 7 -13.14 15.92 3.35
CA THR A 7 -13.72 17.21 3.79
C THR A 7 -13.89 17.36 5.29
N GLY A 8 -14.03 16.27 6.06
CA GLY A 8 -14.36 16.36 7.49
C GLY A 8 -13.22 16.89 8.39
N PRO A 9 -12.04 16.23 8.45
CA PRO A 9 -10.97 16.62 9.35
C PRO A 9 -10.28 17.93 8.95
N SER A 10 -9.70 18.67 9.90
CA SER A 10 -8.89 19.87 9.56
C SER A 10 -7.65 19.49 8.74
N PRO A 11 -7.07 20.41 7.96
CA PRO A 11 -5.90 20.10 7.14
C PRO A 11 -4.63 19.93 7.98
N VAL A 12 -3.64 19.24 7.40
CA VAL A 12 -2.24 19.22 7.83
C VAL A 12 -1.34 19.16 6.59
N GLY A 13 -0.27 19.96 6.56
CA GLY A 13 0.65 20.04 5.43
C GLY A 13 1.64 18.87 5.35
N LEU A 14 2.19 18.61 4.17
CA LEU A 14 3.13 17.49 3.96
C LEU A 14 4.39 17.57 4.83
N ALA A 15 4.96 18.76 5.02
CA ALA A 15 6.17 18.95 5.82
C ALA A 15 5.96 18.49 7.28
N GLU A 16 4.83 18.88 7.88
CA GLU A 16 4.43 18.47 9.23
C GLU A 16 4.19 16.95 9.32
N VAL A 17 3.53 16.37 8.30
CA VAL A 17 3.33 14.91 8.23
C VAL A 17 4.68 14.17 8.15
N LEU A 18 5.64 14.67 7.38
CA LEU A 18 6.96 14.05 7.24
C LEU A 18 7.75 14.15 8.54
N ALA A 19 7.76 15.30 9.20
CA ALA A 19 8.42 15.51 10.49
C ALA A 19 7.90 14.55 11.57
N ARG A 20 6.58 14.31 11.62
CA ARG A 20 5.96 13.34 12.56
C ARG A 20 6.14 11.88 12.16
N SER A 21 6.52 11.60 10.91
CA SER A 21 6.62 10.23 10.39
C SER A 21 7.96 9.57 10.66
N ALA A 22 8.97 10.35 11.03
CA ALA A 22 10.28 9.90 11.42
C ALA A 22 10.24 9.50 12.90
N LEU A 23 9.90 8.26 13.22
CA LEU A 23 10.24 7.54 14.47
C LEU A 23 9.74 6.08 14.39
N GLN A 24 10.35 5.26 15.24
CA GLN A 24 10.57 3.80 15.27
C GLN A 24 9.36 2.84 15.10
N LEU A 25 9.68 1.53 14.96
CA LEU A 25 8.83 0.32 14.94
C LEU A 25 7.31 0.59 14.87
N ARG A 26 6.76 0.54 13.66
CA ARG A 26 5.34 0.76 13.39
C ARG A 26 4.62 -0.55 13.15
N LEU A 27 3.49 -0.70 13.81
CA LEU A 27 2.51 -1.73 13.55
C LEU A 27 1.61 -1.29 12.39
N ASP A 28 1.55 -2.10 11.35
CA ASP A 28 0.71 -1.88 10.17
C ASP A 28 -0.49 -2.82 10.21
N ARG A 29 -1.70 -2.30 10.42
CA ARG A 29 -2.94 -3.08 10.29
C ARG A 29 -3.74 -2.65 9.07
N LYS A 30 -4.28 -3.62 8.35
CA LYS A 30 -5.08 -3.39 7.14
C LYS A 30 -6.48 -3.93 7.31
N TYR A 31 -7.45 -3.20 6.80
CA TYR A 31 -8.86 -3.49 6.92
C TYR A 31 -9.53 -3.28 5.57
N LEU A 32 -10.58 -4.06 5.30
CA LEU A 32 -11.52 -3.75 4.23
C LEU A 32 -12.78 -3.17 4.86
N LEU A 33 -12.98 -1.88 4.65
CA LEU A 33 -14.11 -1.12 5.16
C LEU A 33 -15.17 -1.01 4.05
N PRO A 34 -16.43 -1.38 4.29
CA PRO A 34 -17.52 -1.04 3.37
C PRO A 34 -17.59 0.48 3.19
N ALA A 35 -17.69 0.93 1.94
CA ALA A 35 -17.72 2.34 1.55
C ALA A 35 -18.73 3.18 2.35
N ARG A 36 -19.91 2.60 2.64
CA ARG A 36 -20.96 3.25 3.42
C ARG A 36 -20.56 3.61 4.85
N LEU A 37 -19.55 2.95 5.43
CA LEU A 37 -19.05 3.20 6.79
C LEU A 37 -17.90 4.21 6.82
N VAL A 38 -17.46 4.73 5.67
CA VAL A 38 -16.41 5.75 5.60
C VAL A 38 -16.79 7.04 6.34
N PRO A 39 -18.01 7.61 6.19
CA PRO A 39 -18.39 8.81 6.93
C PRO A 39 -18.33 8.61 8.45
N GLU A 40 -18.79 7.47 8.95
CA GLU A 40 -18.77 7.16 10.38
C GLU A 40 -17.33 7.01 10.91
N LEU A 41 -16.45 6.32 10.17
CA LEU A 41 -15.03 6.23 10.53
C LEU A 41 -14.38 7.61 10.59
N VAL A 42 -14.62 8.44 9.57
CA VAL A 42 -13.99 9.77 9.47
C VAL A 42 -14.52 10.72 10.55
N GLY A 43 -15.84 10.74 10.76
CA GLY A 43 -16.47 11.57 11.80
C GLY A 43 -15.93 11.22 13.19
N GLY A 44 -15.81 9.93 13.50
CA GLY A 44 -15.24 9.48 14.77
C GLY A 44 -13.74 9.74 14.93
N LEU A 45 -13.01 10.07 13.85
CA LEU A 45 -11.59 10.44 13.89
C LEU A 45 -11.34 11.95 13.81
N ALA A 46 -12.32 12.76 13.39
CA ALA A 46 -12.12 14.18 13.09
C ALA A 46 -11.57 15.00 14.26
N GLY A 47 -11.89 14.63 15.51
CA GLY A 47 -11.37 15.28 16.71
C GLY A 47 -9.90 14.94 17.04
N SER A 48 -9.39 13.80 16.59
CA SER A 48 -8.03 13.33 16.92
C SER A 48 -7.09 13.22 15.73
N TYR A 49 -7.61 13.35 14.51
CA TYR A 49 -6.86 13.30 13.26
C TYR A 49 -7.11 14.55 12.41
N ALA A 50 -6.13 14.87 11.58
CA ALA A 50 -6.16 15.87 10.52
C ALA A 50 -5.97 15.18 9.16
N ALA A 51 -6.52 15.76 8.09
CA ALA A 51 -6.36 15.25 6.73
C ALA A 51 -5.14 15.89 6.06
N LEU A 52 -4.27 15.08 5.45
CA LEU A 52 -3.16 15.59 4.64
C LEU A 52 -3.71 16.44 3.50
N GLU A 53 -3.24 17.67 3.40
CA GLU A 53 -3.54 18.61 2.34
C GLU A 53 -2.25 19.08 1.67
N ILE A 54 -2.25 19.10 0.34
CA ILE A 54 -1.16 19.61 -0.49
C ILE A 54 -1.82 20.39 -1.62
N ASP A 55 -1.49 21.67 -1.76
CA ASP A 55 -2.05 22.56 -2.79
C ASP A 55 -3.59 22.52 -2.86
N GLY A 56 -4.24 22.56 -1.69
CA GLY A 56 -5.70 22.49 -1.55
C GLY A 56 -6.33 21.11 -1.85
N ARG A 57 -5.52 20.09 -2.16
CA ARG A 57 -5.99 18.73 -2.48
C ARG A 57 -5.80 17.80 -1.29
N ARG A 58 -6.77 16.91 -1.08
CA ARG A 58 -6.74 15.87 -0.02
C ARG A 58 -6.97 14.45 -0.54
N LEU A 59 -7.27 14.32 -1.82
CA LEU A 59 -7.44 13.05 -2.53
C LEU A 59 -6.36 12.94 -3.60
N PHE A 60 -5.48 11.97 -3.44
CA PHE A 60 -4.29 11.83 -4.28
C PHE A 60 -4.31 10.55 -5.10
N ARG A 61 -3.85 10.62 -6.34
CA ARG A 61 -3.74 9.53 -7.31
C ARG A 61 -2.35 8.90 -7.21
N TYR A 62 -2.35 7.57 -7.08
CA TYR A 62 -1.14 6.77 -6.98
C TYR A 62 -1.10 5.73 -8.07
N ALA A 63 0.08 5.49 -8.62
CA ALA A 63 0.39 4.32 -9.44
C ALA A 63 1.62 3.60 -8.89
N SER A 64 1.67 2.28 -8.97
CA SER A 64 2.87 1.50 -8.70
C SER A 64 3.01 0.36 -9.68
N THR A 65 4.19 0.22 -10.26
CA THR A 65 4.56 -0.96 -11.04
C THR A 65 5.43 -1.85 -10.17
N TYR A 66 5.04 -3.11 -10.02
CA TYR A 66 5.75 -4.12 -9.25
C TYR A 66 6.59 -4.99 -10.16
N PHE A 67 7.80 -5.30 -9.71
CA PHE A 67 8.75 -6.12 -10.44
C PHE A 67 8.88 -7.48 -9.78
N ASP A 68 8.82 -8.53 -10.59
CA ASP A 68 9.03 -9.92 -10.17
C ASP A 68 9.62 -10.72 -11.33
N THR A 69 10.09 -11.93 -11.04
CA THR A 69 10.52 -12.88 -12.08
C THR A 69 9.31 -13.40 -12.88
N PRO A 70 9.52 -13.96 -14.08
CA PRO A 70 8.44 -14.62 -14.83
C PRO A 70 7.70 -15.67 -14.00
N GLY A 71 8.41 -16.37 -13.11
CA GLY A 71 7.86 -17.36 -12.17
C GLY A 71 7.29 -16.76 -10.87
N LEU A 72 7.04 -15.45 -10.80
CA LEU A 72 6.40 -14.76 -9.68
C LEU A 72 7.03 -15.11 -8.32
N LEU A 73 8.36 -15.08 -8.24
CA LEU A 73 9.13 -15.49 -7.06
C LEU A 73 8.70 -14.70 -5.81
N THR A 74 8.66 -13.37 -5.88
CA THR A 74 8.33 -12.53 -4.73
C THR A 74 6.89 -12.71 -4.28
N TYR A 75 5.96 -12.94 -5.22
CA TYR A 75 4.58 -13.32 -4.89
C TYR A 75 4.52 -14.64 -4.12
N ARG A 76 5.20 -15.69 -4.62
CA ARG A 76 5.25 -17.01 -3.96
C ARG A 76 5.87 -16.92 -2.57
N GLN A 77 6.92 -16.12 -2.40
CA GLN A 77 7.52 -15.86 -1.09
C GLN A 77 6.51 -15.24 -0.10
N HIS A 78 5.63 -14.36 -0.57
CA HIS A 78 4.57 -13.78 0.27
C HIS A 78 3.42 -14.75 0.56
N LEU A 79 3.06 -15.57 -0.44
CA LEU A 79 2.06 -16.62 -0.28
C LEU A 79 2.49 -17.64 0.78
N GLN A 80 3.76 -18.03 0.75
CA GLN A 80 4.39 -19.02 1.64
C GLN A 80 4.92 -18.41 2.95
N ASP A 81 4.67 -17.13 3.21
CA ASP A 81 5.17 -16.37 4.37
C ASP A 81 6.67 -16.55 4.65
N ARG A 82 7.48 -16.62 3.58
CA ARG A 82 8.93 -16.86 3.71
C ARG A 82 9.60 -15.77 4.53
N ARG A 83 10.54 -16.17 5.39
CA ARG A 83 11.27 -15.25 6.29
C ARG A 83 11.98 -14.12 5.53
N ARG A 84 12.64 -14.45 4.41
CA ARG A 84 13.31 -13.51 3.50
C ARG A 84 12.40 -13.28 2.29
N ARG A 85 11.44 -12.37 2.44
CA ARG A 85 10.50 -11.98 1.38
C ARG A 85 10.57 -10.48 1.18
N PHE A 86 10.49 -10.05 -0.06
CA PHE A 86 10.57 -8.64 -0.43
C PHE A 86 9.66 -8.32 -1.60
N LYS A 87 9.35 -7.03 -1.80
CA LYS A 87 8.64 -6.53 -2.97
C LYS A 87 9.43 -5.39 -3.57
N ILE A 88 9.50 -5.35 -4.89
CA ILE A 88 10.18 -4.30 -5.64
C ILE A 88 9.10 -3.53 -6.41
N ARG A 89 9.14 -2.21 -6.35
CA ARG A 89 8.21 -1.39 -7.14
C ARG A 89 8.78 -0.02 -7.46
N THR A 90 8.34 0.53 -8.58
CA THR A 90 8.28 1.97 -8.76
C THR A 90 6.95 2.47 -8.19
N ARG A 91 6.93 3.68 -7.64
CA ARG A 91 5.75 4.34 -7.08
C ARG A 91 5.71 5.77 -7.60
N THR A 92 4.69 6.09 -8.38
CA THR A 92 4.45 7.44 -8.89
C THR A 92 3.30 8.10 -8.13
N TYR A 93 3.55 9.31 -7.64
CA TYR A 93 2.57 10.20 -7.01
C TYR A 93 2.04 11.12 -8.12
N LEU A 94 0.97 10.69 -8.79
CA LEU A 94 0.57 11.21 -10.11
C LEU A 94 0.23 12.71 -10.08
N ASP A 95 -0.25 13.24 -8.96
CA ASP A 95 -0.58 14.67 -8.83
C ASP A 95 0.66 15.57 -8.68
N SER A 96 1.81 15.01 -8.27
CA SER A 96 3.07 15.73 -8.09
C SER A 96 4.14 15.39 -9.13
N GLY A 97 3.89 14.37 -9.97
CA GLY A 97 4.89 13.81 -10.89
C GLY A 97 6.02 13.02 -10.22
N SER A 98 6.23 13.13 -8.90
CA SER A 98 7.33 12.45 -8.22
C SER A 98 7.24 10.93 -8.33
N CYS A 99 8.39 10.28 -8.51
CA CYS A 99 8.49 8.84 -8.63
C CYS A 99 9.66 8.33 -7.78
N MET A 100 9.50 7.13 -7.24
CA MET A 100 10.46 6.48 -6.36
C MET A 100 10.56 5.00 -6.72
N VAL A 101 11.77 4.43 -6.74
CA VAL A 101 11.95 2.99 -6.59
C VAL A 101 11.90 2.66 -5.10
N GLU A 102 11.14 1.62 -4.75
CA GLU A 102 10.94 1.18 -3.38
C GLU A 102 11.14 -0.33 -3.28
N VAL A 103 11.98 -0.74 -2.32
CA VAL A 103 12.15 -2.14 -1.93
C VAL A 103 11.60 -2.31 -0.52
N LYS A 104 10.54 -3.10 -0.38
CA LYS A 104 9.92 -3.42 0.92
C LYS A 104 10.30 -4.84 1.31
N MET A 105 11.09 -4.98 2.35
CA MET A 105 11.64 -6.24 2.86
C MET A 105 11.01 -6.59 4.21
N ASN A 106 10.87 -7.88 4.47
CA ASN A 106 10.56 -8.40 5.80
C ASN A 106 11.84 -8.41 6.66
N GLY A 107 11.88 -7.60 7.70
CA GLY A 107 12.98 -7.53 8.66
C GLY A 107 12.92 -8.61 9.74
N THR A 108 13.80 -8.50 10.73
CA THR A 108 13.81 -9.34 11.93
C THR A 108 12.61 -9.00 12.83
N ARG A 109 12.08 -9.99 13.56
CA ARG A 109 10.94 -9.83 14.49
C ARG A 109 9.71 -9.14 13.86
N ASP A 110 9.37 -9.50 12.62
CA ASP A 110 8.25 -8.94 11.84
C ASP A 110 8.30 -7.42 11.57
N ALA A 111 9.45 -6.78 11.79
CA ALA A 111 9.67 -5.40 11.36
C ALA A 111 9.65 -5.31 9.82
N THR A 112 9.18 -4.21 9.24
CA THR A 112 9.33 -3.95 7.80
C THR A 112 10.53 -3.01 7.59
N ASP A 113 11.51 -3.42 6.78
CA ASP A 113 12.54 -2.52 6.23
C ASP A 113 12.07 -2.02 4.86
N LYS A 114 11.93 -0.70 4.69
CA LYS A 114 11.55 -0.08 3.42
C LYS A 114 12.65 0.88 3.01
N ARG A 115 13.36 0.55 1.94
CA ARG A 115 14.36 1.42 1.32
C ARG A 115 13.79 2.01 0.03
N ARG A 116 14.19 3.23 -0.31
CA ARG A 116 13.73 3.92 -1.52
C ARG A 116 14.78 4.88 -2.05
N MET A 117 14.71 5.16 -3.35
CA MET A 117 15.47 6.22 -4.02
C MET A 117 14.56 7.00 -4.98
N PRO A 118 14.83 8.28 -5.26
CA PRO A 118 14.20 9.01 -6.35
C PRO A 118 14.33 8.28 -7.69
N TYR A 119 13.34 8.44 -8.56
CA TYR A 119 13.31 7.77 -9.85
C TYR A 119 12.59 8.60 -10.90
N ASP A 120 12.89 8.34 -12.17
CA ASP A 120 12.19 8.96 -13.29
C ASP A 120 10.80 8.32 -13.48
N ALA A 121 9.76 9.16 -13.54
CA ALA A 121 8.39 8.73 -13.80
C ALA A 121 8.18 8.20 -15.24
N GLY A 122 9.00 8.66 -16.19
CA GLY A 122 9.00 8.18 -17.59
C GLY A 122 9.45 6.72 -17.69
N ARG A 123 10.40 6.32 -16.84
CA ARG A 123 10.97 4.96 -16.81
C ARG A 123 10.30 4.04 -15.79
N ARG A 124 9.13 4.41 -15.25
CA ARG A 124 8.44 3.67 -14.17
C ARG A 124 8.10 2.19 -14.48
N MET A 125 8.17 1.76 -15.73
CA MET A 125 7.84 0.39 -16.17
C MET A 125 9.07 -0.53 -16.26
N GLU A 126 10.26 -0.03 -15.97
CA GLU A 126 11.52 -0.77 -16.01
C GLU A 126 12.36 -0.46 -14.77
N LEU A 127 13.45 -1.20 -14.59
CA LEU A 127 14.51 -0.88 -13.64
C LEU A 127 15.73 -0.43 -14.46
N THR A 128 16.26 0.75 -14.14
CA THR A 128 17.50 1.24 -14.77
C THR A 128 18.70 0.60 -14.08
N GLY A 129 19.91 0.68 -14.67
CA GLY A 129 21.14 0.22 -14.01
C GLY A 129 21.29 0.78 -12.58
N ALA A 130 21.06 2.08 -12.38
CA ALA A 130 21.10 2.67 -11.03
C ALA A 130 20.05 2.07 -10.05
N ALA A 131 18.86 1.70 -10.54
CA ALA A 131 17.85 1.03 -9.72
C ALA A 131 18.19 -0.44 -9.45
N GLU A 132 18.85 -1.11 -10.39
CA GLU A 132 19.37 -2.47 -10.24
C GLU A 132 20.52 -2.51 -9.21
N ASP A 133 21.45 -1.57 -9.29
CA ASP A 133 22.53 -1.40 -8.31
C ASP A 133 21.97 -1.12 -6.91
N PHE A 134 21.00 -0.20 -6.81
CA PHE A 134 20.29 0.09 -5.56
C PHE A 134 19.61 -1.16 -4.99
N LEU A 135 18.97 -1.97 -5.83
CA LEU A 135 18.33 -3.21 -5.44
C LEU A 135 19.36 -4.25 -4.96
N ALA A 136 20.46 -4.42 -5.70
CA ALA A 136 21.54 -5.33 -5.37
C ALA A 136 22.16 -4.97 -4.01
N ALA A 137 22.54 -3.71 -3.82
CA ALA A 137 23.07 -3.22 -2.54
C ALA A 137 22.07 -3.42 -1.39
N THR A 138 20.78 -3.15 -1.65
CA THR A 138 19.70 -3.33 -0.66
C THR A 138 19.55 -4.79 -0.21
N LEU A 139 19.47 -5.73 -1.15
CA LEU A 139 19.28 -7.15 -0.85
C LEU A 139 20.54 -7.81 -0.28
N LEU A 140 21.72 -7.40 -0.75
CA LEU A 140 22.99 -7.86 -0.20
C LEU A 140 23.12 -7.44 1.26
N SER A 141 22.83 -6.17 1.57
CA SER A 141 22.88 -5.63 2.93
C SER A 141 21.87 -6.32 3.86
N ALA A 142 20.62 -6.46 3.45
CA ALA A 142 19.55 -6.96 4.32
C ALA A 142 19.52 -8.49 4.45
N TYR A 143 19.79 -9.21 3.36
CA TYR A 143 19.56 -10.66 3.27
C TYR A 143 20.80 -11.46 2.86
N ARG A 144 21.92 -10.80 2.53
CA ARG A 144 23.13 -11.45 1.98
C ARG A 144 22.80 -12.24 0.71
N MET A 145 22.03 -11.64 -0.19
CA MET A 145 21.60 -12.26 -1.44
C MET A 145 21.68 -11.30 -2.62
N ASN A 146 21.88 -11.85 -3.81
CA ASN A 146 21.73 -11.12 -5.06
C ASN A 146 20.25 -10.97 -5.42
N PRO A 147 19.88 -9.94 -6.21
CA PRO A 147 18.55 -9.86 -6.79
C PRO A 147 18.26 -11.06 -7.68
N PRO A 148 17.00 -11.54 -7.72
CA PRO A 148 16.61 -12.50 -8.73
C PRO A 148 16.64 -11.86 -10.11
N ALA A 149 16.88 -12.65 -11.16
CA ALA A 149 16.90 -12.20 -12.53
C ALA A 149 16.24 -13.25 -13.46
N PRO A 150 15.63 -12.82 -14.58
CA PRO A 150 15.31 -11.43 -14.93
C PRO A 150 14.15 -10.89 -14.07
N LEU A 151 14.10 -9.57 -13.88
CA LEU A 151 12.97 -8.87 -13.26
C LEU A 151 12.18 -8.13 -14.33
N LEU A 152 10.87 -8.35 -14.37
CA LEU A 152 9.96 -7.74 -15.32
C LEU A 152 8.83 -7.00 -14.59
N ALA A 153 8.24 -6.00 -15.25
CA ALA A 153 7.02 -5.37 -14.77
C ALA A 153 5.87 -6.39 -14.76
N SER A 154 5.58 -6.93 -13.57
CA SER A 154 4.62 -8.02 -13.38
C SER A 154 3.19 -7.53 -13.18
N ALA A 155 3.02 -6.40 -12.48
CA ALA A 155 1.69 -5.83 -12.24
C ALA A 155 1.79 -4.35 -11.92
N THR A 156 0.88 -3.55 -12.45
CA THR A 156 0.67 -2.17 -12.04
C THR A 156 -0.61 -2.06 -11.22
N THR A 157 -0.57 -1.26 -10.15
CA THR A 157 -1.75 -0.90 -9.35
C THR A 157 -1.95 0.60 -9.36
N ALA A 158 -3.16 1.07 -9.66
CA ALA A 158 -3.57 2.46 -9.51
C ALA A 158 -4.71 2.58 -8.49
N TYR A 159 -4.76 3.69 -7.74
CA TYR A 159 -5.83 3.96 -6.76
C TYR A 159 -5.83 5.43 -6.34
N ARG A 160 -6.89 5.84 -5.65
CA ARG A 160 -6.99 7.14 -4.98
C ARG A 160 -6.87 6.98 -3.47
N ARG A 161 -6.17 7.89 -2.80
CA ARG A 161 -5.88 7.85 -1.37
C ARG A 161 -6.23 9.14 -0.66
N VAL A 162 -6.89 9.01 0.48
CA VAL A 162 -6.91 10.03 1.54
C VAL A 162 -5.98 9.58 2.67
N THR A 163 -5.25 10.52 3.26
CA THR A 163 -4.39 10.26 4.42
C THR A 163 -4.85 11.09 5.60
N LEU A 164 -5.15 10.42 6.72
CA LEU A 164 -5.43 11.04 8.00
C LEU A 164 -4.22 10.84 8.92
N VAL A 165 -3.83 11.88 9.62
CA VAL A 165 -2.66 11.90 10.53
C VAL A 165 -3.12 12.30 11.90
N GLN A 166 -2.70 11.56 12.92
CA GLN A 166 -3.06 11.85 14.29
C GLN A 166 -2.47 13.21 14.69
N ARG A 167 -3.27 14.05 15.36
CA ARG A 167 -2.83 15.37 15.82
C ARG A 167 -1.78 15.25 16.93
N SER A 168 -2.04 14.35 17.88
CA SER A 168 -1.11 14.01 18.96
C SER A 168 -0.54 12.61 18.73
N GLY A 169 0.77 12.53 18.45
CA GLY A 169 1.48 11.26 18.21
C GLY A 169 1.72 10.94 16.73
N ALA A 170 2.21 9.73 16.46
CA ALA A 170 2.71 9.32 15.13
C ALA A 170 1.73 8.45 14.32
N GLY A 171 0.47 8.34 14.76
CA GLY A 171 -0.56 7.54 14.11
C GLY A 171 -0.91 8.08 12.72
N ARG A 172 -1.08 7.19 11.75
CA ARG A 172 -1.55 7.54 10.40
C ARG A 172 -2.54 6.50 9.89
N VAL A 173 -3.62 6.96 9.30
CA VAL A 173 -4.61 6.11 8.63
C VAL A 173 -4.65 6.52 7.16
N THR A 174 -4.57 5.55 6.25
CA THR A 174 -4.78 5.82 4.81
C THR A 174 -6.00 5.06 4.33
N LEU A 175 -6.83 5.73 3.55
CA LEU A 175 -8.03 5.18 2.93
C LEU A 175 -7.80 5.11 1.41
N ASP A 176 -7.70 3.90 0.87
CA ASP A 176 -7.48 3.66 -0.56
C ASP A 176 -8.74 3.10 -1.23
N ALA A 177 -9.15 3.71 -2.33
CA ALA A 177 -10.33 3.30 -3.10
C ALA A 177 -10.04 3.29 -4.61
N GLY A 178 -10.91 2.58 -5.36
CA GLY A 178 -10.80 2.46 -6.82
C GLY A 178 -9.50 1.78 -7.24
N LEU A 179 -9.20 0.62 -6.63
CA LEU A 179 -8.01 -0.15 -6.97
C LEU A 179 -8.17 -0.72 -8.39
N VAL A 180 -7.29 -0.32 -9.29
CA VAL A 180 -7.15 -0.88 -10.63
C VAL A 180 -5.86 -1.68 -10.69
N CYS A 181 -5.94 -2.89 -11.22
CA CYS A 181 -4.81 -3.78 -11.44
C CYS A 181 -4.61 -3.99 -12.95
N THR A 182 -3.39 -3.85 -13.44
CA THR A 182 -3.07 -4.02 -14.86
C THR A 182 -1.79 -4.82 -15.07
N ARG A 183 -1.75 -5.59 -16.16
CA ARG A 183 -0.55 -6.12 -16.83
C ARG A 183 -0.77 -6.06 -18.34
N PRO A 184 0.24 -6.27 -19.20
CA PRO A 184 0.02 -6.34 -20.64
C PRO A 184 -1.14 -7.30 -20.99
N GLY A 185 -2.10 -6.81 -21.77
CA GLY A 185 -3.28 -7.57 -22.21
C GLY A 185 -4.36 -7.82 -21.15
N ARG A 186 -4.22 -7.35 -19.90
CA ARG A 186 -5.26 -7.56 -18.87
C ARG A 186 -5.39 -6.39 -17.89
N ARG A 187 -6.62 -5.95 -17.67
CA ARG A 187 -7.01 -4.93 -16.69
C ARG A 187 -8.18 -5.45 -15.87
N ILE A 188 -8.08 -5.36 -14.55
CA ILE A 188 -9.13 -5.73 -13.60
C ILE A 188 -9.33 -4.58 -12.61
N GLU A 189 -10.57 -4.21 -12.38
CA GLU A 189 -10.94 -3.17 -11.43
C GLU A 189 -11.58 -3.80 -10.19
N ALA A 190 -11.25 -3.27 -9.02
CA ALA A 190 -11.93 -3.65 -7.80
C ALA A 190 -13.34 -3.06 -7.79
N ARG A 191 -14.31 -3.84 -7.33
CA ARG A 191 -15.69 -3.43 -7.09
C ARG A 191 -15.75 -2.13 -6.30
N ASP A 192 -16.66 -1.27 -6.73
CA ASP A 192 -17.11 -0.18 -5.90
C ASP A 192 -17.80 -0.74 -4.65
N GLY A 193 -17.58 -0.09 -3.51
CA GLY A 193 -18.18 -0.48 -2.22
C GLY A 193 -17.17 -0.89 -1.14
N TRP A 194 -15.87 -0.97 -1.46
CA TRP A 194 -14.83 -1.27 -0.47
C TRP A 194 -13.69 -0.26 -0.49
N VAL A 195 -13.23 0.09 0.71
CA VAL A 195 -12.06 0.94 0.95
C VAL A 195 -11.03 0.12 1.72
N LEU A 196 -9.80 0.07 1.20
CA LEU A 196 -8.67 -0.49 1.92
C LEU A 196 -8.17 0.56 2.91
N VAL A 197 -8.39 0.32 4.19
CA VAL A 197 -7.90 1.17 5.28
C VAL A 197 -6.61 0.57 5.82
N GLU A 198 -5.55 1.36 5.90
CA GLU A 198 -4.29 0.98 6.54
C GLU A 198 -4.03 1.92 7.71
N SER A 199 -3.99 1.37 8.93
CA SER A 199 -3.61 2.05 10.16
C SER A 199 -2.14 1.77 10.47
N LYS A 200 -1.37 2.81 10.75
CA LYS A 200 0.07 2.76 11.05
C LYS A 200 0.36 3.52 12.34
N SER A 201 0.77 2.80 13.38
CA SER A 201 0.99 3.37 14.71
C SER A 201 2.10 2.66 15.46
N ALA A 202 2.58 3.29 16.54
CA ALA A 202 3.49 2.65 17.48
C ALA A 202 2.78 1.70 18.48
N ALA A 203 1.44 1.75 18.54
CA ALA A 203 0.64 1.04 19.53
C ALA A 203 -0.41 0.14 18.86
N TRP A 204 -0.70 -1.00 19.49
CA TRP A 204 -1.71 -1.98 19.06
C TRP A 204 -3.15 -1.50 19.25
N ASP A 205 -3.40 -0.35 19.86
CA ASP A 205 -4.76 0.11 20.15
C ASP A 205 -4.96 1.60 19.88
N THR A 206 -5.01 1.97 18.60
CA THR A 206 -5.24 3.35 18.19
C THR A 206 -6.73 3.74 18.22
N PRO A 207 -7.07 5.04 18.24
CA PRO A 207 -8.45 5.49 18.06
C PRO A 207 -9.10 4.90 16.79
N ALA A 208 -8.34 4.80 15.70
CA ALA A 208 -8.78 4.17 14.46
C ALA A 208 -9.07 2.68 14.62
N ASP A 209 -8.18 1.93 15.30
CA ASP A 209 -8.40 0.50 15.53
C ASP A 209 -9.61 0.26 16.43
N ARG A 210 -9.80 1.06 17.48
CA ARG A 210 -10.98 1.01 18.37
C ARG A 210 -12.26 1.25 17.60
N LEU A 211 -12.29 2.29 16.77
CA LEU A 211 -13.46 2.61 15.96
C LEU A 211 -13.77 1.51 14.94
N LEU A 212 -12.77 1.01 14.22
CA LEU A 212 -12.92 -0.12 13.30
C LEU A 212 -13.44 -1.38 14.00
N ARG A 213 -13.01 -1.66 15.25
CA ARG A 213 -13.55 -2.77 16.04
C ARG A 213 -15.01 -2.55 16.43
N ARG A 214 -15.42 -1.33 16.82
CA ARG A 214 -16.83 -0.99 17.10
C ARG A 214 -17.71 -1.17 15.86
N LEU A 215 -17.18 -0.81 14.68
CA LEU A 215 -17.80 -1.04 13.37
C LEU A 215 -17.79 -2.53 12.94
N ARG A 216 -17.34 -3.45 13.80
CA ARG A 216 -17.20 -4.89 13.55
C ARG A 216 -16.27 -5.22 12.35
N VAL A 217 -15.34 -4.32 12.03
CA VAL A 217 -14.34 -4.50 10.97
C VAL A 217 -13.06 -5.10 11.56
N ARG A 218 -12.72 -6.31 11.10
CA ARG A 218 -11.52 -7.03 11.56
C ARG A 218 -10.33 -6.82 10.61
N PRO A 219 -9.10 -6.82 11.13
CA PRO A 219 -7.90 -6.70 10.29
C PRO A 219 -7.73 -7.94 9.39
N LEU A 220 -7.05 -7.75 8.26
CA LEU A 220 -6.77 -8.76 7.25
C LEU A 220 -5.32 -8.67 6.77
N LYS A 221 -4.72 -9.81 6.41
CA LYS A 221 -3.45 -9.83 5.66
C LYS A 221 -3.73 -9.40 4.23
N ILE A 222 -3.40 -8.15 3.88
CA ILE A 222 -3.63 -7.59 2.54
C ILE A 222 -2.35 -7.00 1.95
N SER A 223 -2.15 -7.26 0.66
CA SER A 223 -1.08 -6.68 -0.14
C SER A 223 -1.64 -6.33 -1.50
N LYS A 224 -1.60 -5.06 -1.89
CA LYS A 224 -2.08 -4.62 -3.22
C LYS A 224 -1.41 -5.39 -4.35
N TYR A 225 -0.10 -5.66 -4.22
CA TYR A 225 0.63 -6.49 -5.16
C TYR A 225 0.07 -7.91 -5.26
N CYS A 226 -0.17 -8.56 -4.11
CA CYS A 226 -0.61 -9.95 -4.11
C CYS A 226 -2.06 -10.08 -4.59
N LEU A 227 -2.91 -9.09 -4.28
CA LEU A 227 -4.24 -8.98 -4.86
C LEU A 227 -4.15 -8.79 -6.38
N ALA A 228 -3.29 -7.88 -6.85
CA ALA A 228 -3.09 -7.64 -8.28
C ALA A 228 -2.63 -8.89 -9.02
N VAL A 229 -1.62 -9.61 -8.50
CA VAL A 229 -1.17 -10.86 -9.11
C VAL A 229 -2.29 -11.90 -9.14
N ALA A 230 -2.99 -12.11 -8.02
CA ALA A 230 -4.06 -13.10 -7.93
C ALA A 230 -5.19 -12.85 -8.94
N VAL A 231 -5.54 -11.59 -9.23
CA VAL A 231 -6.58 -11.27 -10.22
C VAL A 231 -6.05 -11.17 -11.65
N LEU A 232 -4.76 -10.88 -11.86
CA LEU A 232 -4.17 -10.74 -13.19
C LEU A 232 -3.64 -12.06 -13.76
N TYR A 233 -3.29 -13.03 -12.92
CA TYR A 233 -2.74 -14.33 -13.29
C TYR A 233 -3.66 -15.46 -12.76
N PRO A 234 -4.65 -15.91 -13.56
CA PRO A 234 -5.53 -17.01 -13.17
C PRO A 234 -4.72 -18.27 -12.87
N GLY A 235 -5.21 -19.11 -11.97
CA GLY A 235 -4.52 -20.33 -11.53
C GLY A 235 -3.42 -20.11 -10.49
N THR A 236 -3.10 -18.86 -10.13
CA THR A 236 -2.20 -18.61 -8.99
C THR A 236 -2.92 -18.82 -7.66
N ALA A 237 -2.28 -19.57 -6.75
CA ALA A 237 -2.84 -19.83 -5.43
C ALA A 237 -2.88 -18.55 -4.58
N ALA A 238 -4.04 -18.24 -3.98
CA ALA A 238 -4.28 -16.98 -3.29
C ALA A 238 -4.92 -17.15 -1.90
N ASN A 239 -4.75 -18.31 -1.26
CA ASN A 239 -5.43 -18.71 -0.03
C ASN A 239 -5.47 -17.62 1.07
N PRO A 240 -4.35 -16.93 1.41
CA PRO A 240 -4.36 -15.90 2.45
C PRO A 240 -5.23 -14.68 2.11
N TRP A 241 -5.54 -14.48 0.83
CA TRP A 241 -6.23 -13.31 0.30
C TRP A 241 -7.64 -13.61 -0.20
N HIS A 242 -8.12 -14.86 -0.14
CA HIS A 242 -9.45 -15.26 -0.63
C HIS A 242 -10.58 -14.37 -0.11
N ARG A 243 -10.57 -14.03 1.19
CA ARG A 243 -11.58 -13.15 1.79
C ARG A 243 -11.57 -11.75 1.18
N ALA A 244 -10.39 -11.20 0.89
CA ALA A 244 -10.26 -9.89 0.28
C ALA A 244 -10.65 -9.95 -1.20
N LEU A 245 -10.22 -11.00 -1.92
CA LEU A 245 -10.56 -11.22 -3.32
C LEU A 245 -12.08 -11.30 -3.53
N ARG A 246 -12.79 -12.18 -2.79
CA ARG A 246 -14.25 -12.32 -2.90
C ARG A 246 -15.04 -11.04 -2.62
N ARG A 247 -14.48 -10.15 -1.78
CA ARG A 247 -15.12 -8.88 -1.44
C ARG A 247 -14.89 -7.83 -2.52
N CYS A 248 -13.64 -7.70 -2.94
CA CYS A 248 -13.20 -6.61 -3.79
C CYS A 248 -13.27 -6.91 -5.28
N PHE A 249 -13.38 -8.17 -5.70
CA PHE A 249 -13.37 -8.55 -7.11
C PHE A 249 -14.47 -9.56 -7.36
N ASP A 250 -14.98 -9.57 -8.59
CA ASP A 250 -15.91 -10.59 -9.03
C ASP A 250 -15.23 -11.95 -9.09
N ALA A 251 -15.98 -12.99 -8.71
CA ALA A 251 -15.52 -14.36 -8.75
C ALA A 251 -15.67 -14.91 -10.18
N SER A 252 -15.05 -14.30 -11.19
CA SER A 252 -14.98 -14.82 -12.56
C SER A 252 -13.92 -14.04 -13.36
N GLY A 253 -13.05 -14.63 -14.16
CA GLY A 253 -12.94 -16.03 -14.59
C GLY A 253 -11.50 -16.47 -14.79
#